data_AF-K2SPR6-F1
#
_entry.id   AF-K2SPR6-F1
#
_cell.length_a   1.000
_cell.length_b   1.000
_cell.length_c   1.000
_cell.angle_alpha   90.00
_cell.angle_beta   90.00
_cell.angle_gamma   90.00
#
_symmetry.space_group_name_H-M   'P 1'
#
loop_
_entity.id
_entity.type
_entity.pdbx_description
1 polymer ?
#
loop_
_entity_poly.entity_id
_entity_poly.type
_entity_poly.pdbx_seq_one_letter_code
_entity_poly.pdbx_strand_id
1 'polypeptide(L)'
;MPGKLYNAPVNTKKMNRALDLGTGTGIWAVDFADEFPECEVVGTDLSPIQPSWVPPNCRFLVDDAEADWTDSKPYDFIHIRTLSGSIADWPRLLKQAYDNTSPGGWIEMQEFEVRYGCDDDSYPAKAPDVHNYMRLLREVRKDPANRECALLMHPKSLARSLESRWISPVTRSSGSKTPGS
;
A
#
# COMPACT_ATOMS: atom_id res chain seq x y z
N MET A 1 14.56 -9.52 -10.48
CA MET A 1 14.54 -10.57 -11.54
C MET A 1 13.28 -10.38 -12.38
N PRO A 2 13.31 -10.56 -13.72
CA PRO A 2 12.10 -10.38 -14.52
C PRO A 2 11.07 -11.45 -14.14
N GLY A 3 9.83 -11.03 -13.85
CA GLY A 3 8.69 -11.93 -13.59
C GLY A 3 8.34 -12.21 -12.13
N LYS A 4 8.99 -11.59 -11.14
CA LYS A 4 8.61 -11.76 -9.73
C LYS A 4 7.45 -10.84 -9.37
N LEU A 5 6.36 -11.37 -8.79
CA LEU A 5 5.18 -10.58 -8.42
C LEU A 5 5.39 -9.69 -7.18
N TYR A 6 6.31 -10.04 -6.28
CA TYR A 6 6.57 -9.32 -5.02
C TYR A 6 8.04 -9.41 -4.61
N ASN A 7 8.56 -8.41 -3.91
CA ASN A 7 9.93 -8.35 -3.41
C ASN A 7 10.03 -8.49 -1.88
N ALA A 8 8.94 -8.23 -1.17
CA ALA A 8 8.83 -8.36 0.26
C ALA A 8 9.19 -9.78 0.70
N PRO A 9 9.87 -9.95 1.84
CA PRO A 9 10.16 -11.26 2.40
C PRO A 9 8.92 -11.80 3.14
N VAL A 10 7.78 -11.84 2.45
CA VAL A 10 6.52 -12.41 2.95
C VAL A 10 6.68 -13.92 3.13
N ASN A 11 6.09 -14.44 4.20
CA ASN A 11 5.95 -15.88 4.37
C ASN A 11 4.72 -16.36 3.60
N THR A 12 4.91 -16.72 2.33
CA THR A 12 3.81 -17.10 1.43
C THR A 12 3.02 -18.31 1.90
N LYS A 13 3.60 -19.19 2.72
CA LYS A 13 2.89 -20.34 3.33
C LYS A 13 1.92 -19.96 4.45
N LYS A 14 1.99 -18.73 4.95
CA LYS A 14 1.16 -18.21 6.05
C LYS A 14 0.30 -17.03 5.64
N MET A 15 0.40 -16.62 4.37
CA MET A 15 -0.32 -15.48 3.83
C MET A 15 -1.72 -15.95 3.41
N ASN A 16 -2.74 -15.41 4.05
CA ASN A 16 -4.13 -15.80 3.82
C ASN A 16 -4.90 -14.74 3.05
N ARG A 17 -4.47 -13.46 3.14
CA ARG A 17 -5.16 -12.34 2.48
C ARG A 17 -4.18 -11.35 1.90
N ALA A 18 -4.36 -11.00 0.64
CA ALA A 18 -3.63 -9.96 -0.05
C ALA A 18 -4.56 -8.89 -0.63
N LEU A 19 -4.13 -7.63 -0.58
CA LEU A 19 -4.79 -6.50 -1.23
C LEU A 19 -3.90 -5.98 -2.36
N ASP A 20 -4.44 -5.87 -3.56
CA ASP A 20 -3.86 -5.11 -4.67
C ASP A 20 -4.60 -3.77 -4.78
N LEU A 21 -3.98 -2.71 -4.26
CA LEU A 21 -4.56 -1.37 -4.18
C LEU A 21 -4.26 -0.59 -5.46
N GLY A 22 -5.29 -0.12 -6.15
CA GLY A 22 -5.14 0.46 -7.49
C GLY A 22 -4.82 -0.61 -8.53
N THR A 23 -5.59 -1.71 -8.51
CA THR A 23 -5.31 -2.94 -9.27
C THR A 23 -5.32 -2.73 -10.80
N GLY A 24 -5.92 -1.64 -11.29
CA GLY A 24 -6.00 -1.33 -12.71
C GLY A 24 -6.69 -2.44 -13.49
N THR A 25 -6.00 -3.06 -14.44
CA THR A 25 -6.54 -4.19 -15.24
C THR A 25 -6.72 -5.48 -14.44
N GLY A 26 -6.17 -5.57 -13.22
CA GLY A 26 -6.28 -6.77 -12.38
C GLY A 26 -5.26 -7.86 -12.69
N ILE A 27 -4.34 -7.66 -13.64
CA ILE A 27 -3.35 -8.68 -14.06
C ILE A 27 -2.53 -9.18 -12.87
N TRP A 28 -2.04 -8.27 -12.03
CA TRP A 28 -1.24 -8.66 -10.87
C TRP A 28 -2.05 -9.49 -9.87
N ALA A 29 -3.27 -9.04 -9.55
CA ALA A 29 -4.15 -9.76 -8.62
C ALA A 29 -4.51 -11.16 -9.12
N VAL A 30 -4.75 -11.31 -10.42
CA VAL A 30 -5.02 -12.61 -11.05
C VAL A 30 -3.79 -13.53 -10.99
N ASP A 31 -2.63 -13.05 -11.46
CA ASP A 31 -1.39 -13.83 -11.45
C ASP A 31 -1.00 -14.25 -10.02
N PHE A 32 -1.19 -13.35 -9.05
CA PHE A 32 -0.90 -13.62 -7.64
C PHE A 32 -1.88 -14.63 -7.03
N ALA A 33 -3.16 -14.56 -7.37
CA ALA A 33 -4.17 -15.52 -6.92
C ALA A 33 -3.92 -16.92 -7.48
N ASP A 34 -3.47 -17.02 -8.74
CA ASP A 34 -3.07 -18.29 -9.36
C ASP A 34 -1.81 -18.88 -8.71
N GLU A 35 -0.83 -18.05 -8.35
CA GLU A 35 0.40 -18.51 -7.66
C GLU A 35 0.10 -18.96 -6.21
N PHE A 36 -0.86 -18.32 -5.54
CA PHE A 36 -1.21 -18.58 -4.14
C PHE A 36 -2.70 -18.93 -3.96
N PRO A 37 -3.13 -20.16 -4.31
CA PRO A 37 -4.54 -20.55 -4.32
C PRO A 37 -5.22 -20.56 -2.94
N GLU A 38 -4.43 -20.60 -1.85
CA GLU A 38 -4.95 -20.51 -0.47
C GLU A 38 -5.08 -19.06 0.03
N CYS A 39 -4.57 -18.08 -0.72
CA CYS A 39 -4.64 -16.66 -0.37
C CYS A 39 -5.87 -16.03 -1.03
N GLU A 40 -6.74 -15.39 -0.24
CA GLU A 40 -7.77 -14.49 -0.77
C GLU A 40 -7.10 -13.22 -1.31
N VAL A 41 -7.27 -12.95 -2.60
CA VAL A 41 -6.76 -11.74 -3.24
C VAL A 41 -7.91 -10.80 -3.54
N VAL A 42 -7.80 -9.58 -3.03
CA VAL A 42 -8.76 -8.51 -3.28
C VAL A 42 -8.06 -7.44 -4.10
N GLY A 43 -8.59 -7.14 -5.29
CA GLY A 43 -8.17 -5.97 -6.06
C GLY A 43 -9.15 -4.82 -5.89
N THR A 44 -8.66 -3.60 -5.73
CA THR A 44 -9.49 -2.38 -5.63
C THR A 44 -9.08 -1.37 -6.69
N ASP A 45 -10.04 -0.75 -7.36
CA ASP A 45 -9.80 0.33 -8.32
C ASP A 45 -11.02 1.25 -8.40
N LEU A 46 -10.82 2.51 -8.76
CA LEU A 46 -11.92 3.46 -9.00
C LEU A 46 -12.79 3.05 -10.21
N SER A 47 -12.23 2.26 -11.12
CA SER A 47 -12.85 1.88 -12.38
C SER A 47 -13.14 0.38 -12.47
N PRO A 48 -14.33 -0.04 -12.93
CA PRO A 48 -14.67 -1.45 -13.13
C PRO A 48 -14.18 -1.98 -14.49
N ILE A 49 -12.85 -2.01 -14.69
CA ILE A 49 -12.24 -2.43 -15.97
C ILE A 49 -11.65 -3.84 -15.94
N GLN A 50 -11.84 -4.56 -14.84
CA GLN A 50 -11.20 -5.85 -14.59
C GLN A 50 -11.95 -6.99 -15.30
N PRO A 51 -11.27 -8.11 -15.63
CA PRO A 51 -11.91 -9.25 -16.28
C PRO A 51 -12.98 -9.90 -15.39
N SER A 52 -14.01 -10.44 -16.02
CA SER A 52 -15.07 -11.20 -15.32
C SER A 52 -14.67 -12.63 -14.99
N TRP A 53 -13.72 -13.21 -15.74
CA TRP A 53 -13.17 -14.54 -15.47
C TRP A 53 -11.88 -14.41 -14.66
N VAL A 54 -11.95 -14.80 -13.40
CA VAL A 54 -10.84 -14.72 -12.42
C VAL A 54 -10.74 -16.02 -11.62
N PRO A 55 -9.59 -16.28 -10.98
CA PRO A 55 -9.45 -17.38 -10.03
C PRO A 55 -10.50 -17.28 -8.89
N PRO A 56 -10.97 -18.41 -8.34
CA PRO A 56 -12.04 -18.42 -7.33
C PRO A 56 -11.67 -17.71 -6.01
N ASN A 57 -10.37 -17.53 -5.76
CA ASN A 57 -9.81 -16.81 -4.62
C ASN A 57 -9.50 -15.33 -4.94
N CYS A 58 -9.86 -14.83 -6.12
CA CYS A 58 -9.65 -13.44 -6.53
C CYS A 58 -10.99 -12.71 -6.71
N ARG A 59 -11.09 -11.47 -6.20
CA ARG A 59 -12.26 -10.62 -6.42
C ARG A 59 -11.87 -9.16 -6.58
N PHE A 60 -12.69 -8.43 -7.31
CA PHE A 60 -12.51 -6.99 -7.55
C PHE A 60 -13.62 -6.17 -6.91
N LEU A 61 -13.23 -5.04 -6.33
CA LEU A 61 -14.13 -4.03 -5.77
C LEU A 61 -13.88 -2.70 -6.46
N VAL A 62 -14.98 -2.02 -6.82
CA VAL A 62 -14.91 -0.61 -7.22
C VAL A 62 -14.84 0.21 -5.95
N ASP A 63 -13.67 0.76 -5.65
CA ASP A 63 -13.43 1.50 -4.41
C ASP A 63 -12.38 2.59 -4.61
N ASP A 64 -12.53 3.67 -3.85
CA ASP A 64 -11.56 4.75 -3.81
C ASP A 64 -10.49 4.42 -2.76
N ALA A 65 -9.23 4.34 -3.20
CA ALA A 65 -8.11 4.09 -2.31
C ALA A 65 -8.01 5.12 -1.16
N GLU A 66 -8.43 6.36 -1.41
CA GLU A 66 -8.43 7.44 -0.42
C GLU A 66 -9.72 7.47 0.43
N ALA A 67 -10.74 6.67 0.14
CA ALA A 67 -11.87 6.53 1.06
C ALA A 67 -11.47 5.81 2.35
N ASP A 68 -12.36 5.80 3.34
CA ASP A 68 -12.14 5.04 4.56
C ASP A 68 -12.29 3.54 4.27
N TRP A 69 -11.27 2.76 4.62
CA TRP A 69 -11.26 1.32 4.36
C TRP A 69 -12.21 0.61 5.33
N THR A 70 -13.24 -0.05 4.80
CA THR A 70 -14.33 -0.65 5.59
C THR A 70 -14.19 -2.16 5.80
N ASP A 71 -13.17 -2.80 5.23
CA ASP A 71 -12.96 -4.23 5.42
C ASP A 71 -12.66 -4.54 6.88
N SER A 72 -13.46 -5.44 7.47
CA SER A 72 -13.35 -5.84 8.86
C SER A 72 -12.09 -6.64 9.20
N LYS A 73 -11.41 -7.20 8.18
CA LYS A 73 -10.25 -8.07 8.36
C LYS A 73 -8.99 -7.40 7.79
N PRO A 74 -7.86 -7.45 8.52
CA PRO A 74 -6.59 -6.98 7.99
C PRO A 74 -6.05 -7.90 6.87
N TYR A 75 -5.07 -7.39 6.13
CA TYR A 75 -4.36 -8.10 5.08
C TYR A 75 -2.97 -8.52 5.55
N ASP A 76 -2.51 -9.69 5.11
CA ASP A 76 -1.16 -10.16 5.38
C ASP A 76 -0.15 -9.55 4.40
N PHE A 77 -0.63 -9.12 3.24
CA PHE A 77 0.15 -8.42 2.22
C PHE A 77 -0.68 -7.33 1.55
N ILE A 78 -0.15 -6.11 1.47
CA ILE A 78 -0.73 -5.02 0.69
C ILE A 78 0.28 -4.64 -0.39
N HIS A 79 -0.14 -4.79 -1.64
CA HIS A 79 0.60 -4.40 -2.81
C HIS A 79 0.04 -3.10 -3.36
N ILE A 80 0.92 -2.12 -3.58
CA ILE A 80 0.61 -0.81 -4.15
C ILE A 80 1.55 -0.62 -5.31
N ARG A 81 1.04 -0.32 -6.51
CA ARG A 81 1.90 -0.08 -7.66
C ARG A 81 1.38 1.04 -8.53
N THR A 82 2.28 1.93 -8.93
CA THR A 82 2.01 2.98 -9.92
C THR A 82 0.81 3.87 -9.59
N LEU A 83 0.66 4.24 -8.31
CA LEU A 83 -0.35 5.18 -7.85
C LEU A 83 0.20 6.61 -7.69
N SER A 84 1.49 6.83 -7.94
CA SER A 84 2.10 8.17 -7.99
C SER A 84 1.32 9.11 -8.92
N GLY A 85 0.77 10.19 -8.35
CA GLY A 85 -0.02 11.18 -9.08
C GLY A 85 -1.53 10.93 -9.09
N SER A 86 -1.98 9.78 -8.58
CA SER A 86 -3.41 9.44 -8.44
C SER A 86 -3.92 9.56 -7.00
N ILE A 87 -3.02 9.83 -6.05
CA ILE A 87 -3.32 9.94 -4.61
C ILE A 87 -2.96 11.35 -4.13
N ALA A 88 -3.90 12.02 -3.46
CA ALA A 88 -3.72 13.35 -2.89
C ALA A 88 -3.05 13.30 -1.50
N ASP A 89 -3.50 12.42 -0.60
CA ASP A 89 -3.03 12.31 0.79
C ASP A 89 -2.31 10.97 1.05
N TRP A 90 -1.04 10.91 0.60
CA TRP A 90 -0.17 9.76 0.84
C TRP A 90 0.04 9.42 2.34
N PRO A 91 0.26 10.38 3.25
CA PRO A 91 0.35 10.10 4.68
C PRO A 91 -0.88 9.36 5.22
N ARG A 92 -2.09 9.81 4.86
CA ARG A 92 -3.33 9.13 5.27
C ARG A 92 -3.42 7.75 4.64
N LEU A 93 -3.15 7.60 3.35
CA LEU A 93 -3.20 6.30 2.66
C LEU A 93 -2.26 5.28 3.32
N LEU A 94 -1.00 5.65 3.57
CA LEU A 94 -0.02 4.77 4.20
C LEU A 94 -0.40 4.44 5.64
N LYS A 95 -1.04 5.36 6.36
CA LYS A 95 -1.59 5.08 7.70
C LYS A 95 -2.74 4.07 7.62
N GLN A 96 -3.66 4.22 6.66
CA GLN A 96 -4.75 3.25 6.46
C GLN A 96 -4.22 1.86 6.09
N ALA A 97 -3.25 1.79 5.17
CA ALA A 97 -2.59 0.53 4.82
C ALA A 97 -1.91 -0.10 6.04
N TYR A 98 -1.21 0.69 6.87
CA TYR A 98 -0.60 0.23 8.11
C TYR A 98 -1.62 -0.34 9.10
N ASP A 99 -2.69 0.39 9.37
CA ASP A 99 -3.74 -0.01 10.33
C ASP A 99 -4.48 -1.27 9.86
N ASN A 100 -4.57 -1.50 8.54
CA ASN A 100 -5.18 -2.67 7.92
C ASN A 100 -4.19 -3.78 7.56
N THR A 101 -2.93 -3.71 8.01
CA THR A 101 -1.95 -4.79 7.83
C THR A 101 -1.86 -5.65 9.08
N SER A 102 -1.94 -6.97 8.92
CA SER A 102 -1.77 -7.95 10.00
C SER A 102 -0.41 -7.77 10.70
N PRO A 103 -0.30 -8.05 12.01
CA PRO A 103 0.99 -8.09 12.68
C PRO A 103 1.97 -9.05 11.98
N GLY A 104 3.09 -8.52 11.48
CA GLY A 104 4.08 -9.29 10.72
C GLY A 104 3.79 -9.40 9.22
N GLY A 105 2.70 -8.80 8.74
CA GLY A 105 2.41 -8.59 7.32
C GLY A 105 3.29 -7.51 6.70
N TRP A 106 3.13 -7.31 5.40
CA TRP A 106 3.97 -6.42 4.60
C TRP A 106 3.15 -5.47 3.74
N ILE A 107 3.64 -4.24 3.62
CA ILE A 107 3.20 -3.28 2.61
C ILE A 107 4.35 -3.14 1.62
N GLU A 108 4.09 -3.49 0.37
CA GLU A 108 5.03 -3.32 -0.73
C GLU A 108 4.50 -2.27 -1.69
N MET A 109 5.34 -1.27 -1.97
CA MET A 109 5.03 -0.21 -2.91
C MET A 109 6.03 -0.23 -4.05
N GLN A 110 5.56 -0.50 -5.27
CA GLN A 110 6.37 -0.49 -6.49
C GLN A 110 6.11 0.79 -7.28
N GLU A 111 7.06 1.71 -7.30
CA GLU A 111 6.87 3.03 -7.88
C GLU A 111 8.03 3.44 -8.77
N PHE A 112 7.72 4.18 -9.83
CA PHE A 112 8.75 4.78 -10.66
C PHE A 112 9.30 6.05 -10.01
N GLU A 113 10.58 6.35 -10.25
CA GLU A 113 11.12 7.67 -9.92
C GLU A 113 10.50 8.70 -10.88
N VAL A 114 9.43 9.34 -10.44
CA VAL A 114 8.80 10.44 -11.20
C VAL A 114 9.44 11.77 -10.78
N ARG A 115 9.81 12.58 -11.78
CA ARG A 115 10.25 13.97 -11.56
C ARG A 115 9.12 14.90 -11.98
N TYR A 116 8.42 15.43 -10.98
CA TYR A 116 7.47 16.51 -11.18
C TYR A 116 8.22 17.85 -11.20
N GLY A 117 7.78 18.75 -12.07
CA GLY A 117 8.29 20.10 -12.22
C GLY A 117 7.22 21.01 -12.83
N CYS A 118 7.43 22.32 -12.70
CA CYS A 118 6.65 23.34 -13.38
C CYS A 118 7.64 24.38 -13.92
N ASP A 119 7.35 25.00 -15.06
CA ASP A 119 8.24 25.95 -15.73
C ASP A 119 8.54 27.20 -14.89
N ASP A 120 7.68 27.49 -13.90
CA ASP A 120 7.79 28.62 -12.97
C ASP A 120 8.32 28.20 -11.57
N ASP A 121 8.80 26.96 -11.41
CA ASP A 121 9.24 26.36 -10.15
C ASP A 121 8.20 26.37 -9.02
N SER A 122 6.92 26.65 -9.29
CA SER A 122 5.88 26.78 -8.26
C SER A 122 5.36 25.44 -7.72
N TYR A 123 5.69 24.33 -8.39
CA TYR A 123 5.22 22.98 -8.07
C TYR A 123 5.37 22.61 -6.58
N PRO A 124 6.52 22.80 -5.91
CA PRO A 124 6.69 22.43 -4.50
C PRO A 124 5.71 23.14 -3.57
N ALA A 125 5.35 24.38 -3.88
CA ALA A 125 4.41 25.17 -3.08
C ALA A 125 2.95 24.84 -3.40
N LYS A 126 2.63 24.52 -4.66
CA LYS A 126 1.26 24.21 -5.11
C LYS A 126 0.82 22.78 -4.80
N ALA A 127 1.76 21.83 -4.69
CA ALA A 127 1.49 20.42 -4.41
C ALA A 127 2.45 19.88 -3.34
N PRO A 128 2.40 20.40 -2.10
CA PRO A 128 3.37 20.07 -1.05
C PRO A 128 3.39 18.58 -0.70
N ASP A 129 2.25 17.89 -0.75
CA ASP A 129 2.17 16.47 -0.39
C ASP A 129 2.81 15.57 -1.45
N VAL A 130 2.56 15.83 -2.73
CA VAL A 130 3.23 15.13 -3.84
C VAL A 130 4.73 15.43 -3.82
N HIS A 131 5.13 16.68 -3.55
CA HIS A 131 6.53 17.06 -3.41
C HIS A 131 7.21 16.29 -2.26
N ASN A 132 6.54 16.21 -1.11
CA ASN A 132 7.03 15.51 0.07
C ASN A 132 7.14 13.99 -0.15
N TYR A 133 6.14 13.39 -0.77
CA TYR A 133 6.15 11.99 -1.18
C TYR A 133 7.35 11.70 -2.10
N MET A 134 7.53 12.50 -3.16
CA MET A 134 8.65 12.34 -4.09
C MET A 134 10.02 12.54 -3.44
N ARG A 135 10.14 13.48 -2.51
CA ARG A 135 11.36 13.67 -1.72
C ARG A 135 11.66 12.42 -0.89
N LEU A 136 10.66 11.85 -0.21
CA LEU A 136 10.84 10.63 0.56
C LEU A 136 11.24 9.44 -0.30
N LEU A 137 10.57 9.22 -1.44
CA LEU A 137 10.93 8.14 -2.35
C LEU A 137 12.42 8.22 -2.72
N ARG A 138 12.92 9.43 -3.02
CA ARG A 138 14.33 9.67 -3.31
C ARG A 138 15.25 9.41 -2.13
N GLU A 139 14.86 9.78 -0.90
CA GLU A 139 15.67 9.52 0.29
C GLU A 139 15.73 8.03 0.62
N VAL A 140 14.59 7.31 0.60
CA VAL A 140 14.55 5.88 0.91
C VAL A 140 15.34 5.07 -0.13
N ARG A 141 15.34 5.51 -1.40
CA ARG A 141 16.18 4.94 -2.47
C ARG A 141 17.69 5.03 -2.18
N LYS A 142 18.15 6.05 -1.46
CA LYS A 142 19.59 6.19 -1.16
C LYS A 142 20.11 5.04 -0.30
N ASP A 143 19.23 4.36 0.43
CA ASP A 143 19.58 3.14 1.15
C ASP A 143 19.85 2.00 0.14
N PRO A 144 21.06 1.42 0.11
CA PRO A 144 21.39 0.29 -0.76
C PRO A 144 20.46 -0.91 -0.60
N ALA A 145 19.79 -1.07 0.55
CA ALA A 145 18.81 -2.12 0.80
C ALA A 145 17.50 -1.96 0.00
N ASN A 146 17.23 -0.75 -0.54
CA ASN A 146 16.00 -0.40 -1.27
C ASN A 146 16.27 -0.12 -2.76
N ARG A 147 17.34 -0.70 -3.34
CA ARG A 147 17.85 -0.36 -4.68
C ARG A 147 17.02 -0.83 -5.86
N GLU A 148 16.01 -1.67 -5.66
CA GLU A 148 15.01 -1.98 -6.69
C GLU A 148 13.79 -1.07 -6.48
N CYS A 149 13.03 -0.73 -7.52
CA CYS A 149 11.85 0.17 -7.45
C CYS A 149 10.71 -0.31 -6.51
N ALA A 150 10.95 -1.31 -5.68
CA ALA A 150 10.09 -1.78 -4.60
C ALA A 150 10.54 -1.15 -3.27
N LEU A 151 9.74 -0.23 -2.76
CA LEU A 151 9.81 0.19 -1.37
C LEU A 151 9.17 -0.89 -0.51
N LEU A 152 10.04 -1.64 0.16
CA LEU A 152 9.66 -2.70 1.09
C LEU A 152 9.53 -2.10 2.49
N MET A 153 8.29 -1.86 2.92
CA MET A 153 8.02 -1.28 4.23
C MET A 153 7.45 -2.33 5.17
N HIS A 154 8.27 -2.79 6.10
CA HIS A 154 7.77 -3.53 7.26
C HIS A 154 6.99 -2.56 8.17
N PRO A 155 5.82 -2.94 8.72
CA PRO A 155 5.01 -2.08 9.59
C PRO A 155 5.83 -1.39 10.71
N LYS A 156 6.73 -2.11 11.40
CA LYS A 156 7.58 -1.50 12.44
C LYS A 156 8.54 -0.40 11.94
N SER A 157 8.95 -0.46 10.67
CA SER A 157 9.77 0.59 10.05
C SER A 157 8.90 1.77 9.62
N LEU A 158 7.68 1.52 9.14
CA LEU A 158 6.70 2.55 8.84
C LEU A 158 6.29 3.31 10.12
N ALA A 159 5.98 2.61 11.22
CA ALA A 159 5.66 3.24 12.50
C ALA A 159 6.78 4.16 13.00
N ARG A 160 8.05 3.73 12.94
CA ARG A 160 9.19 4.60 13.29
C ARG A 160 9.33 5.82 12.38
N SER A 161 9.07 5.67 11.08
CA SER A 161 9.05 6.80 10.16
C SER A 161 7.89 7.75 10.48
N LEU A 162 6.68 7.21 10.70
CA LEU A 162 5.47 7.95 11.03
C LEU A 162 5.58 8.70 12.36
N GLU A 163 6.11 8.05 13.40
CA GLU A 163 6.34 8.61 14.74
C GLU A 163 7.46 9.65 14.78
N SER A 164 8.47 9.54 13.89
CA SER A 164 9.61 10.47 13.90
C SER A 164 9.44 11.69 12.98
N ARG A 165 8.54 11.64 11.97
CA ARG A 165 8.48 12.69 10.93
C ARG A 165 7.11 12.98 10.31
N TRP A 166 6.02 12.25 10.61
CA TRP A 166 4.73 12.41 9.89
C TRP A 166 3.51 12.64 10.76
N ILE A 167 3.51 12.27 12.05
CA ILE A 167 2.32 12.37 12.92
C ILE A 167 2.73 12.93 14.29
N SER A 168 2.12 14.04 14.74
CA SER A 168 2.17 14.44 16.15
C SER A 168 1.52 13.34 17.01
N PRO A 169 2.12 12.92 18.13
CA PRO A 169 1.75 11.68 18.80
C PRO A 169 0.31 11.74 19.32
N VAL A 170 -0.60 11.03 18.66
CA VAL A 170 -1.88 10.64 19.24
C VAL A 170 -1.62 9.34 19.98
N THR A 171 -1.65 9.43 21.31
CA THR A 171 -1.53 8.30 22.22
C THR A 171 -2.63 7.29 21.93
N ARG A 172 -2.28 6.01 21.74
CA ARG A 172 -3.26 4.92 21.71
C ARG A 172 -3.98 4.89 23.06
N SER A 173 -5.23 5.34 23.11
CA SER A 173 -6.08 5.10 24.28
C SER A 173 -6.47 3.63 24.31
N SER A 174 -5.91 2.88 25.26
CA SER A 174 -6.37 1.54 25.60
C SER A 174 -7.76 1.63 26.25
N GLY A 175 -8.81 1.61 25.44
CA GLY A 175 -10.18 1.51 25.90
C GLY A 175 -10.50 0.09 26.37
N SER A 176 -10.36 -0.18 27.67
CA SER A 176 -10.93 -1.37 28.30
C SER A 176 -12.46 -1.24 28.33
N LYS A 177 -13.18 -2.07 27.56
CA LYS A 177 -14.60 -2.30 27.79
C LYS A 177 -14.75 -3.26 28.96
N THR A 178 -15.13 -2.74 30.13
CA THR A 178 -15.76 -3.53 31.18
C THR A 178 -17.21 -3.83 30.77
N PRO A 179 -17.70 -5.08 30.94
CA PRO A 179 -19.11 -5.37 30.75
C PRO A 179 -19.88 -5.01 32.03
N GLY A 180 -20.81 -4.06 31.90
CA GLY A 180 -21.77 -3.73 32.96
C GLY A 180 -22.88 -4.78 33.03
N SER A 181 -23.24 -5.11 34.27
CA SER A 181 -24.39 -5.92 34.69
C SER A 181 -25.64 -5.06 34.85
#